data_AF-A0A1T5P9X8-F1
#
_entry.id   AF-A0A1T5P9X8-F1
#
_cell.length_a   1.000
_cell.length_b   1.000
_cell.length_c   1.000
_cell.angle_alpha   90.00
_cell.angle_beta   90.00
_cell.angle_gamma   90.00
#
_symmetry.space_group_name_H-M   'P 1'
#
loop_
_entity.id
_entity.type
_entity.pdbx_description
1 polymer ?
#
loop_
_entity_poly.entity_id
_entity_poly.type
_entity_poly.pdbx_seq_one_letter_code
_entity_poly.pdbx_strand_id
1 'polypeptide(L)' 'MKLAERFIASTPPFFSKVRNIGLILTAISGALIGIPALPLIVAKIAGYLAVAGTVMTGVSQAAVDEEGG' A
#
# COMPACT_ATOMS: atom_id res chain seq x y z
N MET A 1 24.73 1.69 -10.16
CA MET A 1 24.25 1.60 -8.76
C MET A 1 24.35 0.15 -8.31
N LYS A 2 25.07 -0.14 -7.24
CA LYS A 2 25.07 -1.46 -6.58
C LYS A 2 23.72 -1.65 -5.86
N LEU A 3 23.23 -2.89 -5.72
CA LEU A 3 21.97 -3.18 -5.01
C LEU A 3 21.92 -2.55 -3.61
N ALA A 4 23.07 -2.48 -2.93
CA ALA A 4 23.21 -1.85 -1.61
C ALA A 4 22.85 -0.36 -1.58
N GLU A 5 23.20 0.41 -2.62
CA GLU A 5 22.88 1.86 -2.72
C GLU A 5 21.36 2.06 -2.88
N ARG A 6 20.70 1.12 -3.56
CA ARG A 6 19.26 1.13 -3.80
C ARG A 6 18.42 0.92 -2.54
N PHE A 7 18.98 0.23 -1.52
CA PHE A 7 18.33 0.05 -0.21
C PHE A 7 18.50 1.25 0.73
N ILE A 8 19.49 2.10 0.49
CA ILE A 8 19.78 3.30 1.31
C ILE A 8 19.09 4.54 0.74
N ALA A 9 18.74 4.52 -0.55
CA ALA A 9 18.02 5.60 -1.20
C ALA A 9 16.65 5.83 -0.55
N SER A 10 16.34 7.11 -0.32
CA SER A 10 15.07 7.51 0.29
C SER A 10 13.90 7.15 -0.61
N THR A 11 12.76 6.83 -0.02
CA THR A 11 11.52 6.65 -0.79
C THR A 11 11.00 8.03 -1.20
N PRO A 12 10.71 8.28 -2.50
CA PRO A 12 10.26 9.59 -2.95
C PRO A 12 8.99 10.03 -2.22
N PRO A 13 8.78 11.35 -2.01
CA PRO A 13 7.69 11.88 -1.17
C PRO A 13 6.30 11.48 -1.68
N PHE A 14 6.14 11.30 -3.00
CA PHE A 14 4.91 10.80 -3.60
C PHE A 14 4.61 9.36 -3.17
N PHE A 15 5.57 8.44 -3.32
CA PHE A 15 5.39 7.02 -2.98
C PHE A 15 5.25 6.80 -1.48
N SER A 16 5.94 7.59 -0.66
CA SER A 16 5.71 7.60 0.79
C SER A 16 4.25 7.94 1.16
N LYS A 17 3.62 8.88 0.43
CA LYS A 17 2.22 9.24 0.65
C LYS A 17 1.26 8.14 0.15
N VAL A 18 1.53 7.56 -1.01
CA VAL A 18 0.76 6.44 -1.57
C VAL A 18 0.82 5.21 -0.65
N ARG A 19 1.99 4.91 -0.07
CA ARG A 19 2.15 3.84 0.93
C ARG A 19 1.24 4.05 2.13
N ASN A 20 1.25 5.25 2.72
CA ASN A 20 0.44 5.54 3.91
C ASN A 20 -1.06 5.41 3.62
N ILE A 21 -1.51 5.85 2.44
CA ILE A 21 -2.88 5.66 1.99
C ILE A 21 -3.19 4.17 1.82
N GLY A 22 -2.29 3.41 1.18
CA GLY A 22 -2.43 1.97 0.99
C GLY A 22 -2.53 1.18 2.31
N LEU A 23 -1.75 1.58 3.31
CA LEU A 23 -1.81 1.01 4.66
C LEU A 23 -3.14 1.30 5.35
N ILE A 24 -3.65 2.52 5.26
CA ILE A 24 -4.96 2.90 5.82
C ILE A 24 -6.09 2.11 5.15
N LEU A 25 -6.09 2.00 3.81
CA LEU A 25 -7.08 1.19 3.09
C LEU A 25 -7.03 -0.28 3.51
N THR A 26 -5.82 -0.84 3.65
CA THR A 26 -5.64 -2.23 4.07
C THR A 26 -6.17 -2.44 5.50
N ALA A 27 -5.91 -1.50 6.40
CA ALA A 27 -6.44 -1.55 7.77
C ALA A 27 -7.97 -1.48 7.80
N ILE A 28 -8.58 -0.60 7.02
CA ILE A 28 -10.05 -0.50 6.88
C ILE A 28 -10.61 -1.82 6.33
N SER A 29 -9.99 -2.40 5.30
CA SER A 29 -10.40 -3.69 4.77
C SER A 29 -10.32 -4.80 5.81
N GLY A 30 -9.22 -4.87 6.56
CA GLY A 30 -9.03 -5.88 7.62
C GLY A 30 -10.08 -5.75 8.72
N ALA A 31 -10.38 -4.51 9.12
CA ALA A 31 -11.43 -4.22 10.10
C ALA A 31 -12.81 -4.65 9.60
N LEU A 32 -13.14 -4.38 8.33
CA LEU A 32 -14.41 -4.80 7.74
C LEU A 32 -14.52 -6.33 7.67
N ILE A 33 -13.50 -7.04 7.19
CA ILE A 33 -13.53 -8.51 7.07
C ILE A 33 -13.63 -9.18 8.45
N GLY A 34 -13.10 -8.56 9.51
CA GLY A 34 -13.15 -9.09 10.86
C GLY A 34 -14.54 -9.09 11.52
N ILE A 35 -15.54 -8.42 10.92
CA ILE A 35 -16.90 -8.34 11.48
C ILE A 35 -17.74 -9.52 10.95
N PRO A 36 -18.25 -10.40 11.83
CA PRO A 36 -19.09 -11.53 11.41
C PRO A 36 -20.47 -11.06 10.90
N ALA A 37 -21.05 -11.81 9.95
CA ALA A 37 -22.39 -11.59 9.40
C ALA A 37 -22.63 -10.23 8.69
N LEU A 38 -21.60 -9.69 8.04
CA LEU A 38 -21.75 -8.48 7.22
C LEU A 38 -22.56 -8.71 5.93
N PRO A 39 -23.28 -7.69 5.43
CA PRO A 39 -23.89 -7.71 4.11
C PRO A 39 -22.85 -7.97 3.02
N LEU A 40 -23.18 -8.82 2.05
CA LEU A 40 -22.27 -9.25 0.96
C LEU A 40 -21.64 -8.07 0.19
N ILE A 41 -22.39 -6.98 0.03
CA ILE A 41 -21.90 -5.76 -0.63
C ILE A 41 -20.72 -5.14 0.12
N VAL A 42 -20.79 -5.11 1.46
CA VAL A 42 -19.71 -4.58 2.30
C VAL A 42 -18.48 -5.47 2.21
N ALA A 43 -18.66 -6.79 2.23
CA ALA A 43 -17.56 -7.74 2.05
C ALA A 43 -16.87 -7.59 0.68
N LYS A 44 -17.63 -7.34 -0.39
CA LYS A 44 -17.07 -7.06 -1.73
C LYS A 44 -16.26 -5.77 -1.76
N ILE A 45 -16.77 -4.70 -1.14
CA ILE A 45 -16.05 -3.43 -1.02
C ILE A 45 -14.74 -3.63 -0.26
N ALA A 46 -14.79 -4.35 0.88
CA ALA A 46 -13.60 -4.68 1.65
C ALA A 46 -12.56 -5.43 0.79
N GLY A 47 -12.99 -6.44 0.03
CA GLY A 47 -12.12 -7.15 -0.90
C GLY A 47 -11.38 -6.23 -1.88
N TYR A 48 -12.06 -5.26 -2.49
CA TYR A 48 -11.41 -4.29 -3.37
C TYR A 48 -10.46 -3.34 -2.64
N LEU A 49 -10.82 -2.92 -1.41
CA LEU A 49 -9.94 -2.08 -0.59
C LEU A 49 -8.66 -2.83 -0.18
N ALA A 50 -8.73 -4.13 0.13
CA ALA A 50 -7.55 -4.96 0.38
C ALA A 50 -6.63 -5.02 -0.86
N VAL A 51 -7.18 -5.29 -2.05
CA VAL A 51 -6.38 -5.37 -3.28
C VAL A 51 -5.73 -4.02 -3.57
N ALA A 52 -6.48 -2.93 -3.52
CA ALA A 52 -5.95 -1.59 -3.74
C ALA A 52 -4.85 -1.23 -2.71
N GLY A 53 -5.10 -1.49 -1.42
CA GLY A 53 -4.17 -1.18 -0.34
C GLY A 53 -2.86 -1.96 -0.41
N THR A 54 -2.93 -3.26 -0.72
CA THR A 54 -1.75 -4.13 -0.86
C THR A 54 -0.91 -3.75 -2.07
N VAL A 55 -1.52 -3.46 -3.22
CA VAL A 55 -0.80 -3.00 -4.42
C VAL A 55 -0.13 -1.65 -4.18
N MET A 56 -0.86 -0.66 -3.64
CA MET A 56 -0.31 0.66 -3.33
C MET A 56 0.87 0.57 -2.36
N THR A 57 0.74 -0.25 -1.32
CA THR A 57 1.81 -0.46 -0.34
C THR A 57 3.00 -1.18 -0.97
N GLY A 58 2.77 -2.25 -1.73
CA GLY A 58 3.84 -3.04 -2.34
C GLY A 58 4.64 -2.26 -3.39
N VAL A 59 3.97 -1.53 -4.28
CA VAL A 59 4.64 -0.71 -5.31
C VAL A 59 5.44 0.42 -4.67
N SER A 60 4.91 1.06 -3.62
CA SER A 60 5.60 2.17 -2.96
C SER A 60 6.88 1.75 -2.23
N GLN A 61 7.02 0.46 -1.89
CA GLN A 61 8.24 -0.10 -1.30
C GLN A 61 9.32 -0.42 -2.35
N ALA A 62 8.91 -0.63 -3.60
CA ALA A 62 9.82 -0.88 -4.72
C ALA A 62 10.27 0.42 -5.41
N ALA A 63 9.64 1.55 -5.10
CA ALA A 63 10.02 2.86 -5.60
C ALA A 63 11.28 3.38 -4.88
N VAL A 64 12.22 3.86 -5.66
CA VAL A 64 13.53 4.35 -5.22
C VAL A 64 13.71 5.72 -5.83
N ASP A 65 14.20 6.70 -5.06
CA ASP A 65 14.60 7.98 -5.65
C ASP A 65 15.77 7.78 -6.61
N GLU A 66 15.58 8.19 -7.87
CA GLU A 66 16.65 8.30 -8.85
C GLU A 66 17.14 9.75 -8.82
N GLU A 67 17.96 10.09 -7.84
CA GLU A 67 18.66 11.37 -7.83
C GLU A 67 19.80 11.32 -8.85
N GLY A 68 19.54 11.87 -10.04
CA GLY A 68 20.51 11.89 -11.14
C GLY A 68 19.93 12.26 -12.51
N GLY A 69 19.35 13.45 -12.62
CA GLY A 69 19.00 14.12 -13.87
C GLY A 69 18.93 15.62 -13.68
#